data_AF-A0AAW7YVH0-F1
#
_entry.id   AF-A0AAW7YVH0-F1
#
_cell.length_a   1.000
_cell.length_b   1.000
_cell.length_c   1.000
_cell.angle_alpha   90.00
_cell.angle_beta   90.00
_cell.angle_gamma   90.00
#
_symmetry.space_group_name_H-M   'P 1'
#
loop_
_entity.id
_entity.type
_entity.pdbx_description
1 polymer ?
#
loop_
_entity_poly.entity_id
_entity_poly.type
_entity_poly.pdbx_seq_one_letter_code
_entity_poly.pdbx_strand_id
1 'polypeptide(L)'
;MAGGEVECLGGRMELVAAFAEKLDEAGISVEETEKGLKVARRNDRVRAVNVKTEVFPGFPTDLQAQMMALMCTAEGESVLD
;
A
#
# COMPACT_ATOMS: atom_id res chain seq x y z
N MET A 1 -6.22 -3.03 10.19
CA MET A 1 -7.30 -2.52 11.08
C MET A 1 -8.69 -2.49 10.44
N ALA A 2 -8.83 -2.40 9.11
CA ALA A 2 -10.09 -2.74 8.44
C ALA A 2 -9.82 -3.86 7.42
N GLY A 3 -10.41 -5.03 7.60
CA GLY A 3 -10.36 -6.14 6.63
C GLY A 3 -11.29 -5.93 5.43
N GLY A 4 -11.65 -4.67 5.15
CA GLY A 4 -12.68 -4.30 4.20
C GLY A 4 -12.13 -3.56 2.98
N GLU A 5 -13.07 -3.04 2.21
CA GLU A 5 -12.85 -2.25 1.01
C GLU A 5 -13.07 -0.76 1.33
N VAL A 6 -12.19 0.10 0.81
CA VAL A 6 -12.28 1.56 0.94
C VAL A 6 -12.10 2.20 -0.43
N GLU A 7 -12.91 3.23 -0.71
CA GLU A 7 -12.75 4.09 -1.88
C GLU A 7 -12.25 5.47 -1.45
N CYS A 8 -11.04 5.81 -1.88
CA CYS A 8 -10.39 7.09 -1.69
C CYS A 8 -10.75 8.04 -2.84
N LEU A 9 -11.78 8.85 -2.64
CA LEU A 9 -12.25 9.81 -3.64
C LEU A 9 -11.17 10.88 -3.95
N GLY A 10 -10.99 11.19 -5.23
CA GLY A 10 -9.99 12.16 -5.73
C GLY A 10 -8.55 11.64 -5.75
N GLY A 11 -8.31 10.39 -5.37
CA GLY A 11 -7.01 9.74 -5.52
C GLY A 11 -6.68 9.50 -7.01
N ARG A 12 -5.41 9.61 -7.37
CA ARG A 12 -4.91 9.33 -8.73
C ARG A 12 -3.79 8.30 -8.68
N MET A 13 -3.89 7.25 -9.48
CA MET A 13 -2.94 6.13 -9.44
C MET A 13 -1.51 6.58 -9.75
N GLU A 14 -1.37 7.52 -10.69
CA GLU A 14 -0.08 8.09 -11.11
C GLU A 14 0.74 8.69 -9.95
N LEU A 15 0.10 9.21 -8.90
CA LEU A 15 0.76 9.85 -7.77
C LEU A 15 1.26 8.86 -6.72
N VAL A 16 0.71 7.64 -6.74
CA VAL A 16 0.97 6.61 -5.72
C VAL A 16 1.33 5.26 -6.33
N ALA A 17 1.75 5.22 -7.60
CA ALA A 17 2.01 3.98 -8.33
C ALA A 17 3.02 3.07 -7.61
N ALA A 18 4.14 3.62 -7.13
CA ALA A 18 5.14 2.88 -6.36
C ALA A 18 4.59 2.34 -5.02
N PHE A 19 3.67 3.09 -4.39
CA PHE A 19 3.01 2.65 -3.16
C PHE A 19 1.98 1.55 -3.45
N ALA A 20 1.21 1.68 -4.53
CA ALA A 20 0.23 0.70 -4.97
C ALA A 20 0.88 -0.64 -5.34
N GLU A 21 2.04 -0.62 -5.99
CA GLU A 21 2.82 -1.83 -6.29
C GLU A 21 3.22 -2.57 -5.01
N LYS A 22 3.69 -1.84 -3.98
CA LYS A 22 4.01 -2.44 -2.68
C LYS A 22 2.80 -2.95 -1.91
N LEU A 23 1.66 -2.28 -2.04
CA LEU A 23 0.40 -2.78 -1.51
C LEU A 23 -0.03 -4.08 -2.21
N ASP A 24 0.16 -4.18 -3.53
CA ASP A 24 -0.16 -5.40 -4.30
C ASP A 24 0.72 -6.58 -3.87
N GLU A 25 2.03 -6.35 -3.70
CA GLU A 25 2.97 -7.34 -3.12
C GLU A 25 2.53 -7.79 -1.71
N ALA A 26 1.96 -6.87 -0.92
CA ALA A 26 1.45 -7.13 0.42
C ALA A 26 0.07 -7.83 0.43
N GLY A 27 -0.53 -8.07 -0.74
CA GLY A 27 -1.83 -8.72 -0.91
C GLY A 27 -3.03 -7.78 -0.82
N ILE A 28 -2.82 -6.48 -1.09
CA ILE A 28 -3.84 -5.43 -1.11
C ILE A 28 -3.96 -4.92 -2.55
N SER A 29 -5.13 -5.09 -3.17
CA SER A 29 -5.39 -4.54 -4.49
C SER A 29 -5.72 -3.05 -4.41
N VAL A 30 -5.08 -2.27 -5.28
CA VAL A 30 -5.42 -0.87 -5.52
C VAL A 30 -5.87 -0.75 -6.97
N GLU A 31 -7.11 -0.30 -7.17
CA GLU A 31 -7.72 -0.12 -8.49
C GLU A 31 -8.14 1.33 -8.68
N GLU A 32 -7.88 1.89 -9.86
CA GLU A 32 -8.36 3.22 -10.21
C GLU A 32 -9.83 3.16 -10.66
N THR A 33 -10.63 4.10 -10.19
CA THR A 33 -12.06 4.24 -10.46
C THR A 33 -12.34 5.63 -11.01
N GLU A 34 -13.52 5.86 -11.58
CA GLU A 34 -13.92 7.18 -12.08
C GLU A 34 -13.90 8.28 -10.99
N LYS A 35 -14.02 7.90 -9.72
CA LYS A 35 -14.10 8.84 -8.60
C LYS A 35 -12.81 8.92 -7.79
N GLY A 36 -11.85 8.02 -7.99
CA GLY A 36 -10.62 7.97 -7.20
C GLY A 36 -9.98 6.58 -7.16
N LEU A 37 -9.46 6.16 -6.01
CA LEU A 37 -8.76 4.88 -5.84
C LEU A 37 -9.52 3.95 -4.90
N LYS A 38 -9.78 2.74 -5.37
CA LYS A 38 -10.40 1.67 -4.60
C LYS A 38 -9.30 0.75 -4.04
N VAL A 39 -9.28 0.58 -2.72
CA VAL A 39 -8.31 -0.25 -2.01
C VAL A 39 -9.04 -1.39 -1.31
N ALA A 40 -8.68 -2.63 -1.60
CA ALA A 40 -9.28 -3.81 -1.00
C ALA A 40 -8.22 -4.85 -0.62
N ARG A 41 -8.41 -5.54 0.50
CA ARG A 41 -7.58 -6.71 0.86
C ARG A 41 -8.02 -7.93 0.05
N ARG A 42 -7.08 -8.64 -0.58
CA ARG A 42 -7.37 -9.88 -1.29
C ARG A 42 -7.51 -11.09 -0.36
N ASN A 43 -6.86 -11.06 0.81
CA ASN A 43 -6.83 -12.16 1.77
C ASN A 43 -7.01 -11.64 3.21
N ASP A 44 -7.35 -12.54 4.15
CA ASP A 44 -7.51 -12.21 5.58
C ASP A 44 -6.24 -11.60 6.22
N ARG A 45 -5.06 -11.91 5.67
CA ARG A 45 -3.77 -11.49 6.21
C ARG A 45 -2.91 -10.82 5.15
N VAL A 46 -2.32 -9.69 5.55
CA VAL A 46 -1.36 -8.94 4.73
C VAL A 46 -0.01 -9.62 4.84
N ARG A 47 0.72 -9.66 3.73
CA ARG A 47 2.07 -10.22 3.69
C ARG A 47 3.10 -9.15 4.01
N ALA A 48 4.11 -9.53 4.77
CA ALA A 48 5.26 -8.68 5.05
C ALA A 48 6.00 -8.41 3.73
N VAL A 49 6.21 -7.13 3.40
CA VAL A 49 6.94 -6.68 2.21
C VAL A 49 8.13 -5.83 2.62
N ASN A 50 9.21 -5.93 1.85
CA ASN A 50 10.38 -5.06 2.03
C ASN A 50 10.19 -3.81 1.19
N VAL A 51 10.32 -2.65 1.85
CA VAL A 51 10.22 -1.35 1.19
C VAL A 51 11.54 -0.63 1.32
N LYS A 52 12.03 -0.17 0.17
CA LYS A 52 13.22 0.67 0.07
C LYS A 52 12.80 2.06 -0.37
N THR A 53 13.19 3.09 0.39
CA THR A 53 12.84 4.48 0.06
C THR A 53 13.71 5.02 -1.09
N GLU A 54 13.09 5.74 -2.03
CA GLU A 54 13.75 6.32 -3.20
C GLU A 54 13.12 7.67 -3.58
N VAL A 55 13.90 8.54 -4.23
CA VAL A 55 13.40 9.84 -4.72
C VAL A 55 12.38 9.60 -5.83
N PHE A 56 11.35 10.45 -5.93
CA PHE A 56 10.30 10.33 -6.96
C PHE A 56 10.90 10.05 -8.36
N PRO A 57 10.43 9.01 -9.07
CA PRO A 57 9.17 8.27 -8.91
C PRO A 57 9.21 7.06 -7.95
N GLY A 58 10.31 6.87 -7.20
CA GLY A 58 10.44 5.79 -6.21
C GLY A 58 9.58 5.95 -4.96
N PHE A 59 9.72 5.03 -4.00
CA PHE A 59 8.87 5.01 -2.80
C PHE A 59 9.17 6.22 -1.89
N PRO A 60 8.22 7.15 -1.69
CA PRO A 60 8.48 8.38 -0.96
C PRO A 60 8.68 8.08 0.52
N THR A 61 9.69 8.74 1.13
CA THR A 61 9.99 8.63 2.56
C THR A 61 8.78 8.99 3.43
N ASP A 62 7.90 9.89 2.96
CA ASP A 62 6.66 10.27 3.66
C ASP A 62 5.67 9.10 3.82
N LEU A 63 5.70 8.10 2.93
CA LEU A 63 4.81 6.93 2.98
C LEU A 63 5.36 5.76 3.82
N GLN A 64 6.59 5.88 4.31
CA GLN A 64 7.27 4.84 5.09
C GLN A 64 6.53 4.58 6.41
N ALA A 65 6.05 5.64 7.08
CA ALA A 65 5.37 5.51 8.37
C ALA A 65 4.03 4.78 8.24
N GLN A 66 3.24 5.06 7.20
CA GLN A 66 1.97 4.34 6.96
C GLN A 66 2.22 2.88 6.58
N MET A 67 3.28 2.60 5.80
CA MET A 67 3.66 1.23 5.47
C MET A 67 4.11 0.45 6.71
N MET A 68 4.89 1.06 7.60
CA MET A 68 5.30 0.43 8.86
C MET A 68 4.08 0.04 9.71
N ALA A 69 3.08 0.94 9.84
CA ALA A 69 1.84 0.64 10.56
C ALA A 69 1.06 -0.53 9.93
N LEU A 70 1.07 -0.64 8.60
CA LEU A 70 0.48 -1.77 7.88
C LEU A 70 1.23 -3.08 8.16
N MET A 71 2.58 -3.04 8.11
CA MET A 71 3.44 -4.20 8.34
C MET A 71 3.32 -4.77 9.77
N CYS A 72 3.05 -3.94 10.78
CA CYS A 72 2.73 -4.44 12.14
C CYS A 72 1.48 -5.34 12.18
N THR A 73 0.63 -5.31 11.15
CA THR A 73 -0.55 -6.18 11.03
C THR A 73 -0.38 -7.31 10.02
N ALA A 74 0.80 -7.40 9.40
CA ALA A 74 1.15 -8.44 8.44
C ALA A 74 1.68 -9.69 9.16
N GLU A 75 1.52 -10.86 8.55
CA GLU A 75 2.22 -12.06 8.99
C GLU A 75 3.55 -12.20 8.25
N GLY A 76 4.64 -12.34 9.02
CA GLY A 76 6.00 -12.48 8.53
C GLY A 76 6.94 -11.44 9.14
N GLU A 77 8.19 -11.44 8.68
CA GLU A 77 9.22 -10.47 9.05
C GLU A 77 9.42 -9.51 7.85
N SER A 78 9.40 -8.19 8.11
CA SER A 78 9.59 -7.14 7.09
C SER A 78 10.73 -6.23 7.51
N VAL A 79 11.58 -5.85 6.55
CA VAL A 79 12.64 -4.87 6.72
C VAL A 79 12.27 -3.61 5.93
N LEU A 80 12.27 -2.45 6.60
CA LEU A 80 12.17 -1.14 5.96
C LEU A 80 13.55 -0.48 6.00
N ASP A 81 14.07 -0.08 4.83
CA ASP A 81 15.38 0.58 4.64
C ASP A 81 15.24 1.91 3.85
#